data_AF-T1BCV5-F1
#
_entry.id   AF-T1BCV5-F1
#
_cell.length_a   1.000
_cell.length_b   1.000
_cell.length_c   1.000
_cell.angle_alpha   90.00
_cell.angle_beta   90.00
_cell.angle_gamma   90.00
#
_symmetry.space_group_name_H-M   'P 1'
#
loop_
_entity.id
_entity.type
_entity.pdbx_description
1 polymer ?
#
loop_
_entity_poly.entity_id
_entity_poly.type
_entity_poly.pdbx_seq_one_letter_code
_entity_poly.pdbx_strand_id
1 'polypeptide(L)'
;MIAADFHLVPAHWPTDAEALRSVRDAVFIREQQIAPEDEWDDLDAASRHVLALAVDGCAIGCARLTPQRRIGRMAVLAGWRGHGVGMALLTHLIAEARALGWPEVHLSAQQHAIPFYARAGFVAHGETYLDADIPHRMMRLPLSPFETPAPRMPEPAPTVATLQADDLASLAAATLRLLRDARHGVTVYTRDLEPDLLEQAPILEALRVLAVRGRGTQLRLLVQNPGWALRGGHRLLPLIQRLPSMILLRQPIEEADLQYPSAFLLNDRGGYLLRALASRHEALGSTYAPGRNAQLANYFDQVWARSQPLRELQPLQL
;
A
#
# COMPACT_ATOMS: atom_id res chain seq x y z
N MET A 1 13.09 -6.58 -8.58
CA MET A 1 12.69 -5.21 -8.92
C MET A 1 13.71 -4.69 -9.92
N ILE A 2 13.30 -4.42 -11.16
CA ILE A 2 14.15 -3.76 -12.15
C ILE A 2 14.10 -2.27 -11.81
N ALA A 3 15.26 -1.62 -11.67
CA ALA A 3 15.33 -0.18 -11.44
C ALA A 3 14.62 0.54 -12.60
N ALA A 4 13.76 1.52 -12.30
CA ALA A 4 13.12 2.29 -13.36
C ALA A 4 14.14 3.25 -13.96
N ASP A 5 14.47 3.10 -15.25
CA ASP A 5 15.43 3.94 -16.01
C ASP A 5 14.88 5.33 -16.35
N PHE A 6 13.91 5.84 -15.58
CA PHE A 6 13.28 7.13 -15.80
C PHE A 6 12.71 7.72 -14.50
N HIS A 7 12.45 9.02 -14.50
CA HIS A 7 11.75 9.73 -13.43
C HIS A 7 10.68 10.66 -13.99
N LEU A 8 9.72 11.07 -13.15
CA LEU A 8 8.66 12.00 -13.53
C LEU A 8 8.93 13.38 -12.97
N VAL A 9 8.66 14.41 -13.76
CA VAL A 9 8.73 15.81 -13.33
C VAL A 9 7.44 16.55 -13.73
N PRO A 10 6.88 17.40 -12.85
CA PRO A 10 5.85 18.35 -13.25
C PRO A 10 6.38 19.24 -14.38
N ALA A 11 5.53 19.55 -15.34
CA ALA A 11 5.87 20.39 -16.49
C ALA A 11 4.86 21.52 -16.64
N HIS A 12 5.35 22.70 -17.03
CA HIS A 12 4.51 23.87 -17.26
C HIS A 12 4.61 24.29 -18.72
N TRP A 13 3.47 24.48 -19.37
CA TRP A 13 3.43 24.78 -20.81
C TRP A 13 4.33 25.97 -21.22
N PRO A 14 4.38 27.11 -20.50
CA PRO A 14 5.22 28.23 -20.93
C PRO A 14 6.74 27.94 -20.91
N THR A 15 7.20 27.03 -20.06
CA THR A 15 8.63 26.73 -19.86
C THR A 15 9.08 25.45 -20.55
N ASP A 16 8.19 24.45 -20.62
CA ASP A 16 8.51 23.09 -21.05
C ASP A 16 7.84 22.72 -22.38
N ALA A 17 7.31 23.71 -23.10
CA ALA A 17 6.58 23.51 -24.35
C ALA A 17 7.36 22.66 -25.36
N GLU A 18 8.66 22.91 -25.50
CA GLU A 18 9.50 22.21 -26.47
C GLU A 18 9.56 20.70 -26.20
N ALA A 19 9.81 20.31 -24.95
CA ALA A 19 9.86 18.91 -24.55
C ALA A 19 8.49 18.23 -24.69
N LEU A 20 7.41 18.90 -24.27
CA LEU A 20 6.04 18.40 -24.43
C LEU A 20 5.67 18.24 -25.91
N ARG A 21 5.99 19.23 -26.73
CA ARG A 21 5.74 19.21 -28.18
C ARG A 21 6.53 18.12 -28.86
N SER A 22 7.80 17.92 -28.51
CA SER A 22 8.66 16.88 -29.09
C SER A 22 8.07 15.47 -28.92
N VAL A 23 7.64 15.12 -27.71
CA VAL A 23 7.02 13.81 -27.45
C VAL A 23 5.68 13.67 -28.18
N ARG A 24 4.84 14.72 -28.15
CA ARG A 24 3.50 14.71 -28.78
C ARG A 24 3.58 14.68 -30.30
N ASP A 25 4.49 15.42 -30.92
CA ASP A 25 4.73 15.39 -32.36
C ASP A 25 5.15 13.99 -32.82
N ALA A 26 6.09 13.36 -32.12
CA ALA A 26 6.55 12.01 -32.44
C ALA A 26 5.42 10.97 -32.38
N VAL A 27 4.53 11.04 -31.39
CA VAL A 27 3.49 10.03 -31.16
C VAL A 27 2.18 10.35 -31.89
N PHE A 28 1.68 11.57 -31.81
CA PHE A 28 0.36 11.92 -32.35
C PHE A 28 0.43 12.31 -33.83
N ILE A 29 1.38 13.17 -34.21
CA ILE A 29 1.50 13.65 -35.60
C ILE A 29 2.21 12.61 -36.46
N ARG A 30 3.44 12.23 -36.11
CA ARG A 30 4.25 11.36 -36.97
C ARG A 30 3.81 9.90 -36.94
N GLU A 31 3.47 9.36 -35.78
CA GLU A 31 3.09 7.95 -35.67
C GLU A 31 1.59 7.73 -35.92
N GLN A 32 0.71 8.49 -35.25
CA GLN A 32 -0.74 8.31 -35.38
C GLN A 32 -1.36 9.11 -36.52
N GLN A 33 -0.58 9.94 -37.24
CA GLN A 33 -1.03 10.72 -38.40
C GLN A 33 -2.17 11.69 -38.07
N ILE A 34 -2.20 12.23 -36.85
CA ILE A 34 -3.11 13.32 -36.47
C ILE A 34 -2.62 14.61 -37.13
N ALA A 35 -3.53 15.38 -37.72
CA ALA A 35 -3.20 16.64 -38.37
C ALA A 35 -2.54 17.61 -37.35
N PRO A 36 -1.43 18.28 -37.70
CA PRO A 36 -0.72 19.16 -36.76
C PRO A 36 -1.60 20.23 -36.12
N GLU A 37 -2.57 20.76 -36.86
CA GLU A 37 -3.55 21.75 -36.40
C GLU A 37 -4.51 21.22 -35.34
N ASP A 38 -4.78 19.92 -35.30
CA ASP A 38 -5.73 19.29 -34.35
C ASP A 38 -5.06 18.90 -33.01
N GLU A 39 -3.72 18.87 -32.98
CA GLU A 39 -2.97 18.40 -31.81
C GLU A 39 -2.86 19.47 -30.71
N TRP A 40 -2.70 20.74 -31.09
CA TRP A 40 -2.45 21.85 -30.18
C TRP A 40 -3.75 22.58 -29.86
N ASP A 41 -4.05 22.81 -28.58
CA ASP A 41 -5.30 23.44 -28.17
C ASP A 41 -5.10 24.52 -27.08
N ASP A 42 -6.13 25.35 -26.88
CA ASP A 42 -6.10 26.44 -25.88
C ASP A 42 -6.02 25.94 -24.43
N LEU A 43 -6.33 24.66 -24.18
CA LEU A 43 -6.22 24.06 -22.85
C LEU A 43 -4.77 23.73 -22.49
N ASP A 44 -3.84 23.71 -23.45
CA ASP A 44 -2.45 23.42 -23.18
C ASP A 44 -1.84 24.38 -22.15
N ALA A 45 -2.12 25.68 -22.24
CA ALA A 45 -1.62 26.67 -21.29
C ALA A 45 -2.28 26.56 -19.90
N ALA A 46 -3.53 26.11 -19.83
CA ALA A 46 -4.31 26.03 -18.59
C ALA A 46 -4.21 24.68 -17.87
N SER A 47 -3.57 23.68 -18.49
CA SER A 47 -3.49 22.33 -17.99
C SER A 47 -2.24 22.09 -17.14
N ARG A 48 -2.35 21.09 -16.26
CA ARG A 48 -1.19 20.50 -15.57
C ARG A 48 -0.56 19.47 -16.50
N HIS A 49 0.76 19.51 -16.65
CA HIS A 49 1.49 18.53 -17.46
C HIS A 49 2.51 17.80 -16.61
N VAL A 50 2.86 16.60 -17.04
CA VAL A 50 3.94 15.81 -16.47
C VAL A 50 4.79 15.25 -17.61
N LEU A 51 6.10 15.32 -17.43
CA LEU A 51 7.08 14.70 -18.32
C LEU A 51 7.67 13.46 -17.63
N ALA A 52 7.90 12.41 -18.41
CA ALA A 52 8.79 11.32 -18.04
C ALA A 52 10.13 11.57 -18.72
N LEU A 53 11.20 11.61 -17.92
CA LEU A 53 12.56 11.85 -18.37
C LEU A 53 13.41 10.59 -18.15
N ALA A 54 14.13 10.17 -19.18
CA ALA A 54 15.16 9.13 -19.04
C ALA A 54 16.34 9.63 -18.19
N VAL A 55 17.25 8.73 -17.82
CA VAL A 55 18.44 9.06 -16.99
C VAL A 55 19.33 10.14 -17.63
N ASP A 56 19.36 10.19 -18.96
CA ASP A 56 20.09 11.21 -19.75
C ASP A 56 19.36 12.56 -19.86
N GLY A 57 18.17 12.68 -19.26
CA GLY A 57 17.35 13.89 -19.29
C GLY A 57 16.44 14.02 -20.51
N CYS A 58 16.46 13.06 -21.44
CA CYS A 58 15.58 13.10 -22.61
C CYS A 58 14.12 12.88 -22.22
N ALA A 59 13.21 13.67 -22.78
CA ALA A 59 11.77 13.48 -22.62
C ALA A 59 11.30 12.25 -23.41
N ILE A 60 10.79 11.25 -22.69
CA ILE A 60 10.40 9.95 -23.25
C ILE A 60 8.89 9.69 -23.17
N GLY A 61 8.18 10.50 -22.42
CA GLY A 61 6.73 10.45 -22.32
C GLY A 61 6.16 11.73 -21.71
N CYS A 62 4.88 11.98 -21.96
CA CYS A 62 4.15 13.09 -21.37
C CYS A 62 2.69 12.74 -21.14
N ALA A 63 2.05 13.50 -20.27
CA ALA A 63 0.61 13.45 -20.07
C ALA A 63 0.08 14.79 -19.56
N ARG A 64 -1.22 15.02 -19.75
CA ARG A 64 -1.91 16.26 -19.40
C ARG A 64 -3.16 16.00 -18.56
N LEU A 65 -3.38 16.81 -17.54
CA LEU A 65 -4.61 16.91 -16.75
C LEU A 65 -5.22 18.30 -16.93
N THR A 66 -6.36 18.38 -17.61
CA THR A 66 -7.02 19.66 -17.91
C THR A 66 -7.89 20.15 -16.75
N PRO A 67 -8.22 21.46 -16.67
CA PRO A 67 -9.16 22.00 -15.67
C PRO A 67 -10.54 21.35 -15.71
N GLN A 68 -10.95 20.80 -16.85
CA GLN A 68 -12.20 20.07 -17.04
C GLN A 68 -12.14 18.62 -16.52
N ARG A 69 -11.14 18.29 -15.70
CA ARG A 69 -10.94 16.96 -15.09
C ARG A 69 -10.71 15.85 -16.12
N ARG A 70 -10.13 16.21 -17.27
CA ARG A 70 -9.82 15.28 -18.34
C ARG A 70 -8.34 14.94 -18.33
N ILE A 71 -8.04 13.64 -18.27
CA ILE A 71 -6.70 13.12 -18.58
C ILE A 71 -6.61 12.94 -20.10
N GLY A 72 -5.54 13.43 -20.70
CA GLY A 72 -5.33 13.37 -22.13
C GLY A 72 -3.87 13.57 -22.51
N ARG A 73 -3.60 13.60 -23.83
CA ARG A 73 -2.26 13.74 -24.41
C ARG A 73 -1.25 12.76 -23.78
N MET A 74 -1.72 11.56 -23.45
CA MET A 74 -0.91 10.45 -22.96
C MET A 74 -0.04 9.94 -24.10
N ALA A 75 1.25 10.25 -24.07
CA ALA A 75 2.20 9.86 -25.11
C ALA A 75 3.45 9.25 -24.49
N VAL A 76 3.91 8.14 -25.07
CA VAL A 76 5.17 7.47 -24.71
C VAL A 76 5.86 7.07 -26.00
N LEU A 77 7.13 7.46 -26.14
CA LEU A 77 7.95 7.11 -27.30
C LEU A 77 8.03 5.59 -27.47
N ALA A 78 8.01 5.11 -28.71
CA ALA A 78 7.88 3.68 -29.03
C ALA A 78 8.88 2.78 -28.28
N GLY A 79 10.15 3.19 -28.19
CA GLY A 79 11.21 2.42 -27.50
C GLY A 79 11.02 2.29 -25.98
N TRP A 80 10.19 3.14 -25.37
CA TRP A 80 9.95 3.18 -23.91
C TRP A 80 8.61 2.56 -23.51
N ARG A 81 7.82 2.08 -24.48
CA ARG A 81 6.59 1.34 -24.20
C ARG A 81 6.91 -0.01 -23.54
N GLY A 82 6.00 -0.52 -22.72
CA GLY A 82 6.23 -1.75 -21.96
C GLY A 82 7.11 -1.61 -20.71
N HIS A 83 7.80 -0.48 -20.52
CA HIS A 83 8.68 -0.22 -19.38
C HIS A 83 7.98 0.46 -18.19
N GLY A 84 6.65 0.52 -18.20
CA GLY A 84 5.84 1.11 -17.12
C GLY A 84 5.66 2.64 -17.18
N VAL A 85 6.32 3.35 -18.11
CA VAL A 85 6.25 4.83 -18.26
C VAL A 85 4.82 5.35 -18.31
N GLY A 86 3.99 4.79 -19.19
CA GLY A 86 2.59 5.24 -19.34
C GLY A 86 1.76 5.07 -18.06
N MET A 87 1.97 3.97 -17.32
CA MET A 87 1.27 3.73 -16.05
C MET A 87 1.74 4.69 -14.95
N ALA A 88 3.04 5.02 -14.94
CA ALA A 88 3.59 5.99 -14.01
C ALA A 88 2.99 7.39 -14.25
N LEU A 89 2.96 7.84 -15.51
CA LEU A 89 2.32 9.11 -15.92
C LEU A 89 0.84 9.17 -15.51
N LEU A 90 0.08 8.11 -15.81
CA LEU A 90 -1.33 8.03 -15.47
C LEU A 90 -1.56 8.07 -13.96
N THR A 91 -0.77 7.31 -13.20
CA THR A 91 -0.87 7.25 -11.74
C THR A 91 -0.55 8.60 -11.10
N HIS A 92 0.44 9.32 -11.64
CA HIS A 92 0.79 10.67 -11.19
C HIS A 92 -0.39 11.64 -11.37
N LEU A 93 -1.01 11.69 -12.55
CA LEU A 93 -2.15 12.57 -12.79
C LEU A 93 -3.40 12.21 -11.96
N ILE A 94 -3.63 10.91 -11.71
CA ILE A 94 -4.67 10.46 -10.78
C ILE A 94 -4.40 10.98 -9.36
N ALA A 95 -3.14 10.93 -8.90
CA ALA A 95 -2.76 11.43 -7.59
C ALA A 95 -2.93 12.97 -7.50
N GLU A 96 -2.57 13.71 -8.54
CA GLU A 96 -2.83 15.16 -8.61
C GLU A 96 -4.32 15.47 -8.52
N ALA A 97 -5.16 14.79 -9.31
CA ALA A 97 -6.60 14.99 -9.28
C ALA A 97 -7.21 14.67 -7.90
N ARG A 98 -6.69 13.64 -7.20
CA ARG A 98 -7.05 13.34 -5.81
C ARG A 98 -6.63 14.46 -4.85
N ALA A 99 -5.42 15.00 -5.01
CA ALA A 99 -4.93 16.11 -4.19
C ALA A 99 -5.75 17.39 -4.39
N LEU A 100 -6.33 17.57 -5.58
CA LEU A 100 -7.29 18.65 -5.90
C LEU A 100 -8.71 18.40 -5.35
N GLY A 101 -8.95 17.26 -4.69
CA GLY A 101 -10.26 16.91 -4.14
C GLY A 101 -11.32 16.62 -5.22
N TRP A 102 -10.91 16.24 -6.43
CA TRP A 102 -11.86 15.95 -7.50
C TRP A 102 -12.57 14.62 -7.26
N PRO A 103 -13.90 14.54 -7.48
CA PRO A 103 -14.68 13.33 -7.28
C PRO A 103 -14.51 12.28 -8.38
N GLU A 104 -14.00 12.70 -9.54
CA GLU A 104 -13.72 11.83 -10.68
C GLU A 104 -12.82 12.52 -11.70
N VAL A 105 -12.20 11.71 -12.55
CA VAL A 105 -11.54 12.14 -13.79
C VAL A 105 -12.08 11.33 -14.96
N HIS A 106 -12.05 11.95 -16.13
CA HIS A 106 -12.51 11.36 -17.38
C HIS A 106 -11.40 11.34 -18.41
N LEU A 107 -11.53 10.48 -19.40
CA LEU A 107 -10.67 10.46 -20.57
C LEU A 107 -11.42 9.94 -21.79
N SER A 108 -10.94 10.32 -22.97
CA SER A 108 -11.31 9.69 -24.24
C SER A 108 -10.24 8.66 -24.56
N ALA A 109 -10.56 7.38 -24.46
CA ALA A 109 -9.62 6.30 -24.76
C ALA A 109 -9.76 5.88 -26.22
N GLN A 110 -8.65 5.86 -26.96
CA GLN A 110 -8.57 5.11 -28.22
C GLN A 110 -8.96 3.65 -27.95
N GLN A 111 -9.68 3.02 -28.86
CA GLN A 111 -10.28 1.69 -28.64
C GLN A 111 -9.25 0.63 -28.19
N HIS A 112 -8.05 0.66 -28.76
CA HIS A 112 -6.96 -0.26 -28.40
C HIS A 112 -6.34 0.02 -27.01
N ALA A 113 -6.50 1.24 -26.49
CA ALA A 113 -5.98 1.66 -25.19
C ALA A 113 -6.97 1.40 -24.03
N ILE A 114 -8.22 1.00 -24.32
CA ILE A 114 -9.23 0.68 -23.29
C ILE A 114 -8.68 -0.33 -22.24
N PRO A 115 -8.03 -1.44 -22.61
CA PRO A 115 -7.48 -2.37 -21.61
C PRO A 115 -6.39 -1.75 -20.74
N PHE A 116 -5.62 -0.78 -21.25
CA PHE A 116 -4.61 -0.06 -20.47
C PHE A 116 -5.26 0.77 -19.36
N TYR A 117 -6.29 1.57 -19.69
CA TYR A 117 -7.00 2.38 -18.70
C TYR A 117 -7.88 1.55 -17.75
N ALA A 118 -8.47 0.45 -18.24
CA ALA A 118 -9.23 -0.47 -17.40
C ALA A 118 -8.38 -1.08 -16.28
N ARG A 119 -7.10 -1.39 -16.54
CA ARG A 119 -6.16 -1.85 -15.50
C ARG A 119 -5.91 -0.81 -14.41
N ALA A 120 -6.06 0.48 -14.71
CA ALA A 120 -5.98 1.57 -13.75
C ALA A 120 -7.34 1.89 -13.06
N GLY A 121 -8.39 1.09 -13.34
CA GLY A 121 -9.71 1.21 -12.73
C GLY A 121 -10.70 2.10 -13.48
N PHE A 122 -10.35 2.61 -14.67
CA PHE A 122 -11.31 3.35 -15.50
C PHE A 122 -12.39 2.43 -16.04
N VAL A 123 -13.63 2.94 -16.08
CA VAL A 123 -14.79 2.24 -16.63
C VAL A 123 -15.25 2.95 -17.89
N ALA A 124 -15.34 2.22 -18.99
CA ALA A 124 -15.88 2.73 -20.25
C ALA A 124 -17.38 3.00 -20.13
N HIS A 125 -17.83 4.11 -20.71
CA HIS A 125 -19.25 4.48 -20.77
C HIS A 125 -19.57 5.16 -22.09
N GLY A 126 -20.86 5.21 -22.44
CA GLY A 126 -21.31 5.72 -23.73
C GLY A 126 -20.94 4.81 -24.91
N GLU A 127 -21.27 5.31 -26.10
CA GLU A 127 -20.98 4.69 -27.39
C GLU A 127 -19.56 5.04 -27.89
N THR A 128 -19.08 4.27 -28.85
CA THR A 128 -17.83 4.56 -29.55
C THR A 128 -18.07 5.64 -30.59
N TYR A 129 -17.15 6.60 -30.70
CA TYR A 129 -17.20 7.72 -31.65
C TYR A 129 -15.83 7.95 -32.29
N LEU A 130 -15.78 8.71 -33.39
CA LEU A 130 -14.52 9.08 -34.04
C LEU A 130 -14.02 10.41 -33.46
N ASP A 131 -12.72 10.45 -33.15
CA ASP A 131 -11.97 11.64 -32.73
C ASP A 131 -10.65 11.60 -33.52
N ALA A 132 -10.44 12.58 -34.40
CA ALA A 132 -9.39 12.56 -35.45
C ALA A 132 -9.36 11.25 -36.26
N ASP A 133 -10.51 10.80 -36.76
CA ASP A 133 -10.71 9.53 -37.50
C ASP A 133 -10.30 8.25 -36.74
N ILE A 134 -9.98 8.36 -35.45
CA ILE A 134 -9.64 7.21 -34.61
C ILE A 134 -10.84 6.84 -33.74
N PRO A 135 -11.23 5.55 -33.67
CA PRO A 135 -12.28 5.11 -32.76
C PRO A 135 -11.91 5.30 -31.29
N HIS A 136 -12.75 6.05 -30.59
CA HIS A 136 -12.61 6.40 -29.18
C HIS A 136 -13.84 6.03 -28.38
N ARG A 137 -13.64 5.86 -27.07
CA ARG A 137 -14.73 5.67 -26.11
C ARG A 137 -14.42 6.43 -24.83
N MET A 138 -15.44 7.11 -24.29
CA MET A 138 -15.30 7.78 -23.01
C MET A 138 -15.08 6.75 -21.89
N MET A 139 -14.14 7.06 -21.00
CA MET A 139 -13.94 6.31 -19.76
C MET A 139 -13.85 7.27 -18.59
N ARG A 140 -14.32 6.80 -17.43
CA ARG A 140 -14.30 7.58 -16.18
C ARG A 140 -13.71 6.76 -15.06
N LEU A 141 -12.96 7.42 -14.18
CA LEU A 141 -12.51 6.87 -12.93
C LEU A 141 -13.12 7.71 -11.81
N PRO A 142 -14.07 7.15 -11.05
CA PRO A 142 -14.45 7.71 -9.76
C PRO A 142 -13.20 7.81 -8.91
N LEU A 143 -12.74 9.04 -8.71
CA LEU A 143 -11.73 9.34 -7.73
C LEU A 143 -12.56 9.53 -6.49
N SER A 144 -12.85 8.43 -5.80
CA SER A 144 -13.52 8.53 -4.51
C SER A 144 -12.92 9.75 -3.83
N PRO A 145 -13.73 10.73 -3.40
CA PRO A 145 -13.20 11.69 -2.44
C PRO A 145 -12.55 10.83 -1.34
N PHE A 146 -11.73 11.43 -0.49
CA PHE A 146 -11.77 10.88 0.85
C PHE A 146 -13.26 10.77 1.21
N GLU A 147 -13.81 9.56 1.20
CA GLU A 147 -14.90 9.25 2.08
C GLU A 147 -14.28 9.61 3.41
N THR A 148 -14.55 10.82 3.89
CA THR A 148 -15.14 10.87 5.22
C THR A 148 -16.30 9.91 5.08
N PRO A 149 -16.21 8.68 5.64
CA PRO A 149 -17.34 7.77 5.59
C PRO A 149 -18.52 8.62 6.05
N ALA A 150 -19.66 8.62 5.34
CA ALA A 150 -20.93 9.10 5.94
C ALA A 150 -20.88 8.62 7.38
N PRO A 151 -20.93 9.51 8.42
CA PRO A 151 -20.50 9.16 9.75
C PRO A 151 -21.06 7.79 9.98
N ARG A 152 -20.20 6.76 10.01
CA ARG A 152 -20.66 5.44 10.43
C ARG A 152 -21.36 5.84 11.70
N MET A 153 -22.68 5.63 11.80
CA MET A 153 -23.31 5.68 13.11
C MET A 153 -22.32 4.93 13.96
N PRO A 154 -21.62 5.59 14.91
CA PRO A 154 -20.36 5.07 15.42
C PRO A 154 -20.68 3.63 15.73
N GLU A 155 -19.97 2.68 15.09
CA GLU A 155 -20.13 1.27 15.45
C GLU A 155 -20.14 1.32 16.97
N PRO A 156 -21.25 0.91 17.61
CA PRO A 156 -21.57 1.33 18.97
C PRO A 156 -20.29 1.21 19.77
N ALA A 157 -19.86 2.34 20.37
CA ALA A 157 -18.48 2.52 20.83
C ALA A 157 -17.99 1.20 21.41
N PRO A 158 -16.96 0.58 20.80
CA PRO A 158 -16.62 -0.81 21.09
C PRO A 158 -16.52 -0.95 22.59
N THR A 159 -17.17 -1.98 23.15
CA THR A 159 -17.21 -2.17 24.60
C THR A 159 -15.77 -2.21 25.11
N VAL A 160 -15.38 -1.12 25.77
CA VAL A 160 -14.01 -0.94 26.27
C VAL A 160 -13.88 -1.82 27.50
N ALA A 161 -13.04 -2.84 27.40
CA ALA A 161 -12.67 -3.69 28.52
C ALA A 161 -11.18 -3.50 28.78
N THR A 162 -10.86 -3.11 30.00
CA THR A 162 -9.48 -3.17 30.49
C THR A 162 -9.02 -4.62 30.48
N LEU A 163 -7.83 -4.83 29.95
CA LEU A 163 -7.15 -6.12 30.00
C LEU A 163 -6.05 -6.00 31.04
N GLN A 164 -6.09 -6.85 32.05
CA GLN A 164 -5.03 -6.98 33.04
C GLN A 164 -4.69 -8.46 33.16
N ALA A 165 -3.39 -8.73 33.26
CA ALA A 165 -2.87 -10.06 33.52
C ALA A 165 -1.80 -9.97 34.60
N ASP A 166 -1.86 -10.89 35.55
CA ASP A 166 -0.88 -11.01 36.63
C ASP A 166 -0.14 -12.37 36.55
N ASP A 167 -0.63 -13.30 35.73
CA ASP A 167 -0.10 -14.64 35.52
C ASP A 167 -0.22 -15.08 34.05
N LEU A 168 0.34 -16.25 33.71
CA LEU A 168 0.33 -16.75 32.33
C LEU A 168 -1.08 -17.04 31.81
N ALA A 169 -2.00 -17.49 32.68
CA ALA A 169 -3.35 -17.85 32.30
C ALA A 169 -4.18 -16.60 31.93
N SER A 170 -4.11 -15.56 32.76
CA SER A 170 -4.72 -14.25 32.50
C SER A 170 -4.08 -13.56 31.29
N LEU A 171 -2.77 -13.70 31.10
CA LEU A 171 -2.06 -13.19 29.92
C LEU A 171 -2.54 -13.88 28.64
N ALA A 172 -2.70 -15.19 28.67
CA ALA A 172 -3.22 -15.97 27.55
C ALA A 172 -4.67 -15.60 27.23
N ALA A 173 -5.51 -15.41 28.25
CA ALA A 173 -6.89 -14.96 28.08
C ALA A 173 -6.99 -13.56 27.44
N ALA A 174 -6.18 -12.60 27.92
CA ALA A 174 -6.11 -11.25 27.36
C ALA A 174 -5.58 -11.25 25.91
N THR A 175 -4.55 -12.05 25.63
CA THR A 175 -4.00 -12.26 24.28
C THR A 175 -5.07 -12.82 23.34
N LEU A 176 -5.75 -13.89 23.75
CA LEU A 176 -6.80 -14.52 22.96
C LEU A 176 -7.98 -13.58 22.70
N ARG A 177 -8.34 -12.74 23.68
CA ARG A 177 -9.36 -11.71 23.50
C ARG A 177 -9.00 -10.74 22.38
N LEU A 178 -7.77 -10.20 22.37
CA LEU A 178 -7.33 -9.28 21.31
C LEU A 178 -7.25 -9.94 19.94
N LEU A 179 -6.80 -11.20 19.87
CA LEU A 179 -6.74 -11.97 18.63
C LEU A 179 -8.13 -12.24 18.04
N ARG A 180 -9.13 -12.52 18.89
CA ARG A 180 -10.52 -12.74 18.45
C ARG A 180 -11.18 -11.46 17.95
N ASP A 181 -10.84 -10.33 18.58
CA ASP A 181 -11.36 -9.02 18.20
C ASP A 181 -10.72 -8.50 16.89
N ALA A 182 -9.54 -9.01 16.49
CA ALA A 182 -8.84 -8.63 15.27
C ALA A 182 -9.62 -8.99 13.99
N ARG A 183 -9.62 -8.09 13.00
CA ARG A 183 -10.26 -8.34 11.69
C ARG A 183 -9.26 -8.80 10.64
N HIS A 184 -8.14 -8.09 10.51
CA HIS A 184 -7.17 -8.26 9.43
C HIS A 184 -5.71 -8.14 9.91
N GLY A 185 -5.44 -7.38 10.98
CA GLY A 185 -4.07 -7.07 11.39
C GLY A 185 -3.77 -7.46 12.82
N VAL A 186 -2.64 -8.13 13.04
CA VAL A 186 -2.03 -8.29 14.36
C VAL A 186 -0.54 -7.95 14.28
N THR A 187 -0.08 -7.17 15.24
CA THR A 187 1.33 -6.78 15.39
C THR A 187 1.81 -7.32 16.74
N VAL A 188 2.97 -7.98 16.74
CA VAL A 188 3.58 -8.54 17.96
C VAL A 188 5.04 -8.13 18.05
N TYR A 189 5.42 -7.50 19.16
CA TYR A 189 6.82 -7.33 19.56
C TYR A 189 7.08 -8.31 20.70
N THR A 190 7.96 -9.27 20.47
CA THR A 190 8.24 -10.38 21.39
C THR A 190 9.74 -10.62 21.53
N ARG A 191 10.14 -11.17 22.68
CA ARG A 191 11.53 -11.55 22.94
C ARG A 191 11.95 -12.76 22.11
N ASP A 192 11.19 -13.85 22.15
CA ASP A 192 11.63 -15.16 21.64
C ASP A 192 10.49 -15.99 21.03
N LEU A 193 9.42 -15.32 20.58
CA LEU A 193 8.13 -15.91 20.22
C LEU A 193 7.34 -16.52 21.40
N GLU A 194 7.84 -16.42 22.64
CA GLU A 194 7.09 -16.70 23.87
C GLU A 194 6.44 -18.10 23.87
N PRO A 195 7.24 -19.18 23.94
CA PRO A 195 6.73 -20.54 23.79
C PRO A 195 5.61 -20.87 24.79
N ASP A 196 5.71 -20.40 26.03
CA ASP A 196 4.70 -20.63 27.06
C ASP A 196 3.35 -19.94 26.77
N LEU A 197 3.33 -18.93 25.89
CA LEU A 197 2.15 -18.15 25.53
C LEU A 197 1.65 -18.48 24.12
N LEU A 198 2.49 -18.28 23.09
CA LEU A 198 2.05 -18.38 21.69
C LEU A 198 1.85 -19.82 21.22
N GLU A 199 2.40 -20.82 21.92
CA GLU A 199 2.17 -22.24 21.61
C GLU A 199 0.89 -22.81 22.21
N GLN A 200 0.18 -22.05 23.04
CA GLN A 200 -1.09 -22.49 23.58
C GLN A 200 -2.10 -22.70 22.45
N ALA A 201 -2.77 -23.85 22.45
CA ALA A 201 -3.66 -24.27 21.35
C ALA A 201 -4.74 -23.22 20.99
N PRO A 202 -5.39 -22.52 21.95
CA PRO A 202 -6.37 -21.48 21.61
C PRO A 202 -5.77 -20.29 20.85
N ILE A 203 -4.53 -19.92 21.17
CA ILE A 203 -3.82 -18.80 20.52
C ILE A 203 -3.37 -19.20 19.12
N LEU A 204 -2.78 -20.39 18.97
CA LEU A 204 -2.41 -20.94 17.66
C LEU A 204 -3.61 -21.01 16.72
N GLU A 205 -4.74 -21.48 17.21
CA GLU A 205 -5.96 -21.57 16.42
C GLU A 205 -6.50 -20.18 16.02
N ALA A 206 -6.47 -19.21 16.94
CA ALA A 206 -6.88 -17.83 16.63
C ALA A 206 -5.97 -17.20 15.55
N LEU A 207 -4.65 -17.38 15.65
CA LEU A 207 -3.69 -16.90 14.65
C LEU A 207 -3.90 -17.59 13.30
N ARG A 208 -4.17 -18.91 13.28
CA ARG A 208 -4.47 -19.68 12.07
C ARG A 208 -5.75 -19.17 11.40
N VAL A 209 -6.83 -19.02 12.16
CA VAL A 209 -8.11 -18.51 11.66
C VAL A 209 -7.92 -17.11 11.07
N LEU A 210 -7.19 -16.24 11.77
CA LEU A 210 -6.90 -14.90 11.28
C LEU A 210 -6.12 -14.96 9.95
N ALA A 211 -5.02 -15.71 9.91
CA ALA A 211 -4.12 -15.78 8.74
C ALA A 211 -4.80 -16.34 7.46
N VAL A 212 -5.90 -17.08 7.58
CA VAL A 212 -6.63 -17.69 6.45
C VAL A 212 -7.86 -16.86 6.00
N ARG A 213 -8.21 -15.75 6.68
CA ARG A 213 -9.41 -14.93 6.38
C ARG A 213 -9.38 -14.18 5.03
N GLY A 214 -8.28 -14.18 4.29
CA GLY A 214 -8.21 -13.67 2.91
C GLY A 214 -7.40 -12.37 2.74
N ARG A 215 -7.65 -11.68 1.61
CA ARG A 215 -6.84 -10.54 1.12
C ARG A 215 -6.78 -9.40 2.14
N GLY A 216 -5.56 -8.92 2.41
CA GLY A 216 -5.30 -7.80 3.31
C GLY A 216 -4.99 -8.18 4.76
N THR A 217 -5.03 -9.48 5.10
CA THR A 217 -4.61 -9.94 6.42
C THR A 217 -3.09 -9.86 6.56
N GLN A 218 -2.59 -9.34 7.68
CA GLN A 218 -1.15 -9.32 7.97
C GLN A 218 -0.86 -9.52 9.46
N LEU A 219 -0.01 -10.50 9.76
CA LEU A 219 0.57 -10.74 11.07
C LEU A 219 2.03 -10.30 11.00
N ARG A 220 2.42 -9.26 11.74
CA ARG A 220 3.79 -8.73 11.76
C ARG A 220 4.44 -9.02 13.11
N LEU A 221 5.54 -9.76 13.12
CA LEU A 221 6.23 -10.17 14.34
C LEU A 221 7.67 -9.66 14.34
N LEU A 222 8.01 -8.84 15.34
CA LEU A 222 9.40 -8.55 15.72
C LEU A 222 9.83 -9.53 16.80
N VAL A 223 10.92 -10.25 16.54
CA VAL A 223 11.47 -11.28 17.44
C VAL A 223 12.91 -10.91 17.77
N GLN A 224 13.22 -10.59 19.02
CA GLN A 224 14.57 -10.17 19.42
C GLN A 224 15.58 -11.33 19.36
N ASN A 225 15.19 -12.50 19.87
CA ASN A 225 16.00 -13.69 20.04
C ASN A 225 15.28 -14.93 19.48
N PRO A 226 15.40 -15.19 18.18
CA PRO A 226 14.78 -16.34 17.52
C PRO A 226 15.50 -17.68 17.84
N GLY A 227 16.58 -17.67 18.62
CA GLY A 227 17.47 -18.81 18.79
C GLY A 227 16.80 -20.07 19.34
N TRP A 228 15.79 -19.92 20.20
CA TRP A 228 14.99 -21.06 20.68
C TRP A 228 14.20 -21.71 19.54
N ALA A 229 13.43 -20.92 18.79
CA ALA A 229 12.62 -21.39 17.67
C ALA A 229 13.47 -22.01 16.55
N LEU A 230 14.69 -21.53 16.34
CA LEU A 230 15.64 -22.08 15.35
C LEU A 230 16.20 -23.45 15.73
N ARG A 231 16.37 -23.74 17.04
CA ARG A 231 17.00 -24.98 17.53
C ARG A 231 16.00 -26.06 17.95
N GLY A 232 14.92 -25.67 18.63
CA GLY A 232 13.91 -26.59 19.17
C GLY A 232 12.64 -26.68 18.33
N GLY A 233 12.50 -25.80 17.33
CA GLY A 233 11.24 -25.59 16.62
C GLY A 233 10.23 -24.80 17.48
N HIS A 234 9.26 -24.18 16.82
CA HIS A 234 8.11 -23.56 17.48
C HIS A 234 6.84 -24.07 16.80
N ARG A 235 5.76 -24.30 17.55
CA ARG A 235 4.46 -24.74 16.99
C ARG A 235 3.84 -23.77 15.98
N LEU A 236 4.30 -22.52 15.91
CA LEU A 236 3.93 -21.55 14.88
C LEU A 236 4.66 -21.76 13.56
N LEU A 237 5.82 -22.44 13.52
CA LEU A 237 6.63 -22.59 12.31
C LEU A 237 5.87 -23.19 11.13
N PRO A 238 5.06 -24.27 11.29
CA PRO A 238 4.30 -24.80 10.17
C PRO A 238 3.32 -23.78 9.57
N LEU A 239 2.75 -22.90 10.40
CA LEU A 239 1.85 -21.84 9.94
C LEU A 239 2.64 -20.72 9.24
N ILE A 240 3.75 -20.29 9.84
CA ILE A 240 4.67 -19.27 9.31
C ILE A 240 5.20 -19.66 7.93
N GLN A 241 5.60 -20.93 7.76
CA GLN A 241 6.16 -21.45 6.51
C GLN A 241 5.11 -21.62 5.41
N ARG A 242 3.85 -21.95 5.77
CA ARG A 242 2.76 -22.11 4.79
C ARG A 242 2.17 -20.79 4.29
N LEU A 243 2.31 -19.71 5.06
CA LEU A 243 1.69 -18.41 4.77
C LEU A 243 2.71 -17.25 4.86
N PRO A 244 3.84 -17.29 4.13
CA PRO A 244 4.92 -16.32 4.28
C PRO A 244 4.56 -14.90 3.80
N SER A 245 3.51 -14.74 3.01
CA SER A 245 3.00 -13.43 2.59
C SER A 245 2.06 -12.79 3.62
N MET A 246 1.45 -13.60 4.50
CA MET A 246 0.52 -13.14 5.54
C MET A 246 1.21 -12.99 6.89
N ILE A 247 2.19 -13.83 7.19
CA ILE A 247 2.93 -13.81 8.47
C ILE A 247 4.36 -13.35 8.16
N LEU A 248 4.70 -12.14 8.59
CA LEU A 248 6.01 -11.52 8.35
C LEU A 248 6.80 -11.54 9.65
N LEU A 249 8.02 -12.09 9.60
CA LEU A 249 8.94 -12.09 10.73
C LEU A 249 10.15 -11.21 10.44
N ARG A 250 10.51 -10.37 11.40
CA ARG A 250 11.75 -9.60 11.39
C ARG A 250 12.46 -9.70 12.74
N GLN A 251 13.78 -9.58 12.70
CA GLN A 251 14.63 -9.49 13.87
C GLN A 251 15.26 -8.09 13.93
N PRO A 252 15.13 -7.37 15.05
CA PRO A 252 15.89 -6.14 15.29
C PRO A 252 17.39 -6.39 15.23
N ILE A 253 18.15 -5.44 14.67
CA ILE A 253 19.61 -5.52 14.55
C ILE A 253 20.33 -4.48 15.40
N GLU A 254 19.64 -3.41 15.79
CA GLU A 254 20.20 -2.37 16.66
C GLU A 254 20.19 -2.83 18.11
N GLU A 255 21.28 -2.54 18.84
CA GLU A 255 21.45 -2.96 20.23
C GLU A 255 20.32 -2.44 21.14
N ALA A 256 19.87 -1.20 20.94
CA ALA A 256 18.78 -0.60 21.69
C ALA A 256 17.45 -1.38 21.55
N ASP A 257 17.19 -1.93 20.36
CA ASP A 257 15.97 -2.69 20.10
C ASP A 257 16.10 -4.15 20.56
N LEU A 258 17.29 -4.74 20.44
CA LEU A 258 17.59 -6.06 21.01
C LEU A 258 17.46 -6.08 22.54
N GLN A 259 17.71 -4.95 23.19
CA GLN A 259 17.57 -4.76 24.63
C GLN A 259 16.23 -4.13 25.04
N TYR A 260 15.30 -3.91 24.10
CA TYR A 260 13.99 -3.33 24.42
C TYR A 260 13.27 -4.23 25.44
N PRO A 261 12.96 -3.74 26.65
CA PRO A 261 12.58 -4.60 27.76
C PRO A 261 11.14 -5.09 27.67
N SER A 262 10.29 -4.44 26.86
CA SER A 262 8.85 -4.67 26.84
C SER A 262 8.43 -5.61 25.70
N ALA A 263 7.29 -6.26 25.88
CA ALA A 263 6.61 -7.02 24.84
C ALA A 263 5.19 -6.47 24.67
N PHE A 264 4.68 -6.45 23.44
CA PHE A 264 3.31 -6.00 23.21
C PHE A 264 2.65 -6.66 22.01
N LEU A 265 1.32 -6.73 22.08
CA LEU A 265 0.45 -7.19 21.01
C LEU A 265 -0.58 -6.12 20.71
N LEU A 266 -0.77 -5.83 19.42
CA LEU A 266 -1.77 -4.89 18.91
C LEU A 266 -2.69 -5.62 17.93
N ASN A 267 -3.97 -5.25 17.93
CA ASN A 267 -4.87 -5.59 16.83
C ASN A 267 -5.23 -4.35 16.01
N ASP A 268 -5.81 -4.57 14.83
CA ASP A 268 -6.27 -3.55 13.90
C ASP A 268 -7.59 -2.85 14.31
N ARG A 269 -8.06 -3.11 15.52
CA ARG A 269 -9.28 -2.54 16.09
C ARG A 269 -9.01 -1.50 17.17
N GLY A 270 -7.74 -1.22 17.45
CA GLY A 270 -7.31 -0.25 18.45
C GLY A 270 -7.07 -0.86 19.84
N GLY A 271 -7.13 -2.20 19.95
CA GLY A 271 -6.79 -2.92 21.18
C GLY A 271 -5.29 -3.15 21.31
N TYR A 272 -4.80 -3.16 22.54
CA TYR A 272 -3.39 -3.40 22.84
C TYR A 272 -3.24 -4.18 24.14
N LEU A 273 -2.13 -4.91 24.25
CA LEU A 273 -1.66 -5.54 25.48
C LEU A 273 -0.16 -5.29 25.58
N LEU A 274 0.30 -4.71 26.68
CA LEU A 274 1.69 -4.32 26.91
C LEU A 274 2.18 -4.96 28.21
N ARG A 275 3.29 -5.68 28.12
CA ARG A 275 4.11 -6.09 29.26
C ARG A 275 5.30 -5.16 29.35
N ALA A 276 5.43 -4.44 30.46
CA ALA A 276 6.57 -3.54 30.66
C ALA A 276 7.90 -4.30 30.68
N LEU A 277 7.90 -5.53 31.21
CA LEU A 277 9.02 -6.46 31.17
C LEU A 277 8.59 -7.75 30.48
N ALA A 278 9.23 -8.07 29.36
CA ALA A 278 8.97 -9.27 28.58
C ALA A 278 9.31 -10.56 29.37
N SER A 279 10.06 -10.50 30.46
CA SER A 279 10.29 -11.68 31.31
C SER A 279 9.17 -11.97 32.31
N ARG A 280 8.14 -11.11 32.41
CA ARG A 280 7.03 -11.25 33.36
C ARG A 280 5.72 -11.49 32.64
N HIS A 281 4.74 -12.03 33.36
CA HIS A 281 3.37 -12.18 32.85
C HIS A 281 2.50 -10.94 33.06
N GLU A 282 2.92 -10.03 33.96
CA GLU A 282 2.26 -8.77 34.26
C GLU A 282 2.05 -7.95 32.97
N ALA A 283 0.78 -7.73 32.62
CA ALA A 283 0.39 -7.03 31.40
C ALA A 283 -0.79 -6.09 31.65
N LEU A 284 -0.77 -4.96 30.96
CA LEU A 284 -1.87 -4.01 30.93
C LEU A 284 -2.27 -3.72 29.49
N GLY A 285 -3.56 -3.59 29.26
CA GLY A 285 -4.12 -3.44 27.94
C GLY A 285 -5.54 -2.95 27.96
N SER A 286 -6.09 -2.80 26.76
CA SER A 286 -7.50 -2.48 26.55
C SER A 286 -7.94 -3.11 25.24
N THR A 287 -9.20 -3.55 25.16
CA THR A 287 -9.83 -3.95 23.89
C THR A 287 -9.98 -2.77 22.93
N TYR A 288 -9.96 -1.54 23.42
CA TYR A 288 -10.02 -0.33 22.61
C TYR A 288 -9.36 0.87 23.31
N ALA A 289 -8.19 1.28 22.82
CA ALA A 289 -7.48 2.48 23.22
C ALA A 289 -6.64 3.00 22.03
N PRO A 290 -7.29 3.58 21.01
CA PRO A 290 -6.66 3.89 19.72
C PRO A 290 -5.42 4.79 19.81
N GLY A 291 -5.40 5.76 20.74
CA GLY A 291 -4.23 6.61 20.94
C GLY A 291 -3.00 5.84 21.43
N ARG A 292 -3.17 4.95 22.41
CA ARG A 292 -2.08 4.11 22.94
C ARG A 292 -1.66 3.04 21.93
N ASN A 293 -2.62 2.43 21.23
CA ASN A 293 -2.35 1.50 20.14
C ASN A 293 -1.52 2.17 19.03
N ALA A 294 -1.91 3.37 18.58
CA ALA A 294 -1.17 4.12 17.56
C ALA A 294 0.26 4.47 18.01
N GLN A 295 0.45 4.86 19.28
CA GLN A 295 1.79 5.12 19.82
C GLN A 295 2.69 3.88 19.75
N LEU A 296 2.19 2.72 20.16
CA LEU A 296 2.94 1.45 20.10
C LEU A 296 3.16 0.98 18.66
N ALA A 297 2.18 1.17 17.78
CA ALA A 297 2.28 0.84 16.36
C ALA A 297 3.36 1.70 15.66
N ASN A 298 3.40 3.00 15.94
CA ASN A 298 4.43 3.89 15.42
C ASN A 298 5.84 3.46 15.86
N TYR A 299 6.00 3.10 17.14
CA TYR A 299 7.27 2.57 17.64
C TYR A 299 7.63 1.25 16.94
N PHE A 300 6.67 0.32 16.83
CA PHE A 300 6.86 -0.93 16.10
C PHE A 300 7.30 -0.70 14.65
N ASP A 301 6.64 0.19 13.91
CA ASP A 301 6.94 0.44 12.50
C ASP A 301 8.33 1.06 12.30
N GLN A 302 8.79 1.90 13.21
CA GLN A 302 10.16 2.42 13.21
C GLN A 302 11.18 1.30 13.40
N VAL A 303 10.98 0.41 14.38
CA VAL A 303 11.86 -0.75 14.64
C VAL A 303 11.81 -1.71 13.45
N TRP A 304 10.61 -1.95 12.92
CA TRP A 304 10.37 -2.82 11.77
C TRP A 304 11.16 -2.39 10.54
N ALA A 305 11.18 -1.08 10.24
CA ALA A 305 11.86 -0.53 9.07
C ALA A 305 13.37 -0.80 9.07
N ARG A 306 14.00 -0.78 10.26
CA ARG A 306 15.44 -1.04 10.46
C ARG A 306 15.77 -2.48 10.88
N SER A 307 14.77 -3.36 10.99
CA SER A 307 14.95 -4.78 11.31
C SER A 307 15.16 -5.63 10.05
N GLN A 308 15.89 -6.73 10.19
CA GLN A 308 16.14 -7.67 9.08
C GLN A 308 15.06 -8.76 8.99
N PRO A 309 14.67 -9.21 7.79
CA PRO A 309 13.79 -10.37 7.64
C PRO A 309 14.39 -11.64 8.23
N LEU A 310 13.60 -12.39 9.01
CA LEU A 310 14.04 -13.62 9.66
C LEU A 310 13.88 -14.84 8.72
N ARG A 311 14.75 -14.92 7.72
CA ARG A 311 14.64 -15.88 6.61
C ARG A 311 14.88 -17.33 7.03
N GLU A 312 15.61 -17.55 8.11
CA GLU A 312 15.91 -18.88 8.64
C GLU A 312 14.66 -19.61 9.13
N LEU A 313 13.65 -18.87 9.63
CA LEU A 313 12.34 -19.42 9.98
C LEU A 313 11.33 -19.35 8.83
N GLN A 314 11.67 -18.66 7.74
CA GLN A 314 10.86 -18.49 6.53
C GLN A 314 11.67 -18.80 5.26
N PRO A 315 12.19 -20.04 5.10
CA PRO A 315 12.93 -20.39 3.90
C PRO A 315 12.02 -20.19 2.68
N LEU A 316 12.50 -19.44 1.70
CA LEU A 316 11.79 -19.25 0.42
C LEU A 316 11.60 -20.65 -0.18
N GLN A 317 10.35 -21.05 -0.39
CA GLN A 317 10.07 -22.18 -1.28
C GLN A 317 10.51 -21.76 -2.67
N LEU A 318 11.65 -22.29 -3.11
CA LEU A 318 12.15 -22.20 -4.49
C LEU A 318 11.18 -22.89 -5.45
#